data_AF-A0A840AGR0-F1
#
_entry.id   AF-A0A840AGR0-F1
#
_cell.length_a   1.000
_cell.length_b   1.000
_cell.length_c   1.000
_cell.angle_alpha   90.00
_cell.angle_beta   90.00
_cell.angle_gamma   90.00
#
_symmetry.space_group_name_H-M   'P 1'
#
loop_
_entity.id
_entity.type
_entity.pdbx_description
1 polymer ?
#
loop_
_entity_poly.entity_id
_entity_poly.type
_entity_poly.pdbx_seq_one_letter_code
_entity_poly.pdbx_strand_id
1 'polypeptide(L)' 'MYKPTVQEALWFQGGNLALQRQFSKFVALQLKARMEGIETPVYGGPK' A
#
# COMPACT_ATOMS: atom_id res chain seq x y z
N MET A 1 6.14 3.07 -5.11
CA MET A 1 6.23 1.59 -4.98
C MET A 1 6.77 1.27 -3.59
N TYR A 2 6.04 0.50 -2.78
CA TYR A 2 6.49 0.11 -1.44
C TYR A 2 7.42 -1.10 -1.53
N LYS A 3 8.66 -0.95 -1.07
CA LYS A 3 9.63 -2.05 -0.99
C LYS A 3 9.87 -2.38 0.49
N PRO A 4 9.71 -3.66 0.90
CA PRO A 4 9.98 -4.05 2.28
C PRO A 4 11.46 -3.82 2.62
N THR A 5 11.71 -3.47 3.87
CA THR A 5 13.06 -3.40 4.43
C THR A 5 13.33 -4.59 5.34
N VAL A 6 14.56 -4.72 5.83
CA VAL A 6 14.92 -5.76 6.82
C VAL A 6 14.32 -5.48 8.21
N GLN A 7 13.93 -4.24 8.47
CA GLN A 7 13.30 -3.86 9.73
C GLN A 7 11.81 -4.21 9.68
N GLU A 8 11.32 -4.86 10.73
CA GLU A 8 9.91 -5.19 10.87
C GLU A 8 9.05 -3.92 10.80
N ALA A 9 7.93 -4.04 10.10
CA ALA A 9 6.97 -2.96 9.90
C ALA A 9 7.55 -1.68 9.24
N LEU A 10 8.68 -1.76 8.53
CA LEU A 10 9.27 -0.64 7.80
C LEU A 10 9.33 -0.93 6.29
N TRP A 11 8.81 0.02 5.50
CA TRP A 11 8.81 0.00 4.04
C TRP A 11 9.34 1.31 3.46
N PHE A 12 10.12 1.21 2.37
CA PHE A 12 10.46 2.38 1.57
C PHE A 12 9.41 2.62 0.51
N GLN A 13 8.91 3.85 0.41
CA GLN A 13 8.13 4.24 -0.75
C GLN A 13 9.00 5.02 -1.74
N GLY A 14 9.28 4.42 -2.88
CA GLY A 14 9.98 5.08 -3.99
C GLY A 14 9.05 5.91 -4.87
N GLY A 15 9.55 7.02 -5.43
CA GLY A 15 8.86 7.93 -6.35
C GLY A 15 8.89 9.39 -5.89
N ASN A 16 8.46 10.31 -6.77
CA ASN A 16 8.39 11.74 -6.45
C ASN A 16 7.23 12.08 -5.50
N LEU A 17 7.23 13.27 -4.91
CA LEU A 17 6.24 13.71 -3.92
C LEU A 17 4.78 13.62 -4.40
N ALA A 18 4.52 13.88 -5.68
CA ALA A 18 3.17 13.81 -6.24
C ALA A 18 2.64 12.36 -6.24
N LEU A 19 3.46 11.41 -6.70
CA LEU A 19 3.12 9.98 -6.66
C LEU A 19 2.92 9.49 -5.22
N GLN A 20 3.75 9.94 -4.28
CA GLN A 20 3.60 9.62 -2.85
C GLN A 20 2.22 10.04 -2.33
N ARG A 21 1.83 11.32 -2.57
CA ARG A 21 0.52 11.84 -2.12
C ARG A 21 -0.65 11.07 -2.72
N GLN A 22 -0.54 10.66 -3.98
CA GLN A 22 -1.58 9.90 -4.66
C GLN A 22 -1.71 8.47 -4.11
N PHE A 23 -0.61 7.71 -4.03
CA PHE A 23 -0.66 6.32 -3.59
C PHE A 23 -0.98 6.17 -2.10
N SER A 24 -0.58 7.10 -1.24
CA SER A 24 -0.95 7.07 0.18
C SER A 24 -2.47 7.15 0.39
N LYS A 25 -3.22 7.86 -0.47
CA LYS A 25 -4.69 7.90 -0.39
C LYS A 25 -5.31 6.52 -0.65
N PHE A 26 -4.83 5.82 -1.67
CA PHE A 26 -5.33 4.48 -1.99
C PHE A 26 -5.00 3.47 -0.88
N VAL A 27 -3.78 3.53 -0.32
CA VAL A 27 -3.40 2.68 0.82
C VAL A 27 -4.29 2.93 2.03
N ALA A 28 -4.58 4.19 2.37
CA ALA A 28 -5.47 4.52 3.49
C ALA A 28 -6.88 3.93 3.30
N LEU A 29 -7.43 4.01 2.08
CA LEU A 29 -8.73 3.41 1.76
C LEU A 29 -8.70 1.88 1.87
N GLN A 30 -7.65 1.22 1.38
CA GLN A 30 -7.50 -0.24 1.48
C GLN A 30 -7.38 -0.71 2.94
N LEU A 31 -6.65 0.04 3.77
CA LEU A 31 -6.55 -0.25 5.20
C LEU A 31 -7.91 -0.11 5.89
N LYS A 32 -8.63 0.99 5.61
CA LYS A 32 -9.98 1.18 6.16
C LYS A 32 -10.95 0.08 5.71
N ALA A 33 -10.92 -0.30 4.44
CA ALA A 33 -11.75 -1.40 3.93
C ALA A 33 -11.51 -2.70 4.71
N ARG A 34 -10.24 -3.05 4.98
CA ARG A 34 -9.90 -4.22 5.82
C ARG A 34 -10.41 -4.11 7.25
N MET A 35 -10.33 -2.92 7.85
CA MET A 35 -10.86 -2.68 9.20
C MET A 35 -12.39 -2.83 9.26
N GLU A 36 -13.10 -2.49 8.19
CA GLU A 36 -14.55 -2.65 8.07
C GLU A 36 -14.97 -4.05 7.58
N GLY A 37 -14.02 -4.98 7.40
CA GLY A 37 -14.30 -6.32 6.89
C GLY A 37 -14.71 -6.37 5.40
N ILE A 38 -14.47 -5.30 4.65
CA ILE A 38 -14.71 -5.26 3.21
C ILE A 38 -13.58 -6.02 2.50
N GLU A 39 -13.95 -6.92 1.59
CA GLU A 39 -12.98 -7.69 0.82
C GLU A 39 -12.07 -6.77 0.00
N THR A 40 -10.75 -6.99 0.07
CA THR A 40 -9.75 -6.23 -0.69
C THR A 40 -8.99 -7.16 -1.65
N PRO A 41 -9.64 -7.63 -2.74
CA PRO A 41 -9.05 -8.59 -3.65
C PRO A 41 -7.81 -7.99 -4.34
N VAL A 42 -6.72 -8.76 -4.38
CA VAL A 42 -5.49 -8.40 -5.08
C VAL A 42 -5.55 -9.00 -6.49
N TYR A 43 -5.87 -8.17 -7.47
CA TYR A 43 -5.91 -8.61 -8.87
C TYR A 43 -4.50 -8.67 -9.44
N GLY A 44 -4.12 -9.81 -10.02
CA GLY A 44 -2.83 -9.97 -10.71
C GLY A 44 -1.63 -10.12 -9.77
N GLY A 45 -1.73 -11.02 -8.77
CA GLY A 45 -0.60 -11.41 -7.94
C GLY A 45 0.61 -11.90 -8.77
N PRO A 46 1.83 -11.88 -8.20
CA PRO A 46 3.03 -12.32 -8.90
C PRO A 46 2.85 -13.75 -9.43
N LYS A 47 3.27 -13.99 -10.68
CA LYS A 47 3.42 -15.34 -11.23
C LYS A 47 4.58 -16.06 -10.55
#